data_AF-Q9U681-F1
#
_entry.id   AF-Q9U681-F1
#
_cell.length_a   1.000
_cell.length_b   1.000
_cell.length_c   1.000
_cell.angle_alpha   90.00
_cell.angle_beta   90.00
_cell.angle_gamma   90.00
#
_symmetry.space_group_name_H-M   'P 1'
#
loop_
_entity.id
_entity.type
_entity.pdbx_description
1 polymer ?
#
loop_
_entity_poly.entity_id
_entity_poly.type
_entity_poly.pdbx_seq_one_letter_code
_entity_poly.pdbx_strand_id
1 'polypeptide(L)'
;RRLKENRSCTAEEFNAAQNQEELSWALSHLRNPKEHPQILLYRYSTCPFCGTAKALLDYAKIPHECVEVEPMFKKEISSFAYKKVPQLQFNVHGYNGPLVVDSEIIVSTLAKHVGMEKQLKDPEVVKWREWARGPMVRLLTLEFNSSLYRAWCGYSYINNIDTIPYANKLFLKIVGAPVMYLVSQYITRPRLLKSGHLHEGEDVKGRLHGEINTFIEKALLGGKKKFHGGSKPDLADLDTYGVLQSVRGHRVYEEIVQSTPIKPWLDSMDKEVGHVGHHG
;
A
#
# COMPACT_ATOMS: atom_id res chain seq x y z
N ARG A 1 -26.33 14.44 -0.31
CA ARG A 1 -26.63 13.58 0.86
C ARG A 1 -25.50 12.58 1.12
N ARG A 2 -25.20 11.63 0.21
CA ARG A 2 -24.03 10.71 0.31
C ARG A 2 -22.66 11.37 0.53
N LEU A 3 -22.36 12.50 -0.12
CA LEU A 3 -21.09 13.24 0.09
C LEU A 3 -20.99 13.93 1.46
N LYS A 4 -22.13 14.23 2.11
CA LYS A 4 -22.17 14.77 3.50
C LYS A 4 -22.09 13.63 4.53
N GLU A 5 -22.74 12.49 4.25
CA GLU A 5 -22.66 11.26 5.06
C GLU A 5 -21.28 10.56 4.97
N ASN A 6 -20.53 10.81 3.89
CA ASN A 6 -19.15 10.34 3.71
C ASN A 6 -18.08 11.30 4.26
N ARG A 7 -18.43 12.29 5.10
CA ARG A 7 -17.43 12.96 5.94
C ARG A 7 -16.92 11.95 6.97
N SER A 8 -15.99 11.11 6.53
CA SER A 8 -15.12 10.33 7.41
C SER A 8 -14.50 11.29 8.42
N CYS A 9 -14.53 10.92 9.70
CA CYS A 9 -13.60 11.49 10.68
C CYS A 9 -12.17 11.41 10.15
N THR A 10 -11.30 12.28 10.64
CA THR A 10 -9.88 12.18 10.29
C THR A 10 -9.29 10.89 10.86
N ALA A 11 -8.15 10.45 10.32
CA ALA A 11 -7.50 9.25 10.84
C ALA A 11 -7.04 9.46 12.29
N GLU A 12 -6.58 10.68 12.60
CA GLU A 12 -6.13 11.12 13.91
C GLU A 12 -7.28 11.07 14.93
N GLU A 13 -8.43 11.64 14.59
CA GLU A 13 -9.64 11.60 15.43
C GLU A 13 -10.10 10.17 15.66
N PHE A 14 -10.14 9.35 14.60
CA PHE A 14 -10.58 7.96 14.71
C PHE A 14 -9.67 7.13 15.61
N ASN A 15 -8.35 7.24 15.40
CA ASN A 15 -7.34 6.51 16.18
C ASN A 15 -7.31 6.96 17.64
N ALA A 16 -7.48 8.27 17.92
CA ALA A 16 -7.53 8.80 19.27
C ALA A 16 -8.76 8.32 20.06
N ALA A 17 -9.88 8.05 19.38
CA ALA A 17 -11.11 7.55 19.99
C ALA A 17 -11.11 6.04 20.30
N GLN A 18 -10.06 5.30 19.90
CA GLN A 18 -9.97 3.87 20.16
C GLN A 18 -9.66 3.58 21.63
N ASN A 19 -9.98 2.37 22.09
CA ASN A 19 -9.57 1.89 23.40
C ASN A 19 -8.04 1.78 23.48
N GLN A 20 -7.40 2.76 24.12
CA GLN A 20 -5.94 2.87 24.18
C GLN A 20 -5.30 1.79 25.04
N GLU A 21 -6.00 1.31 26.07
CA GLU A 21 -5.51 0.24 26.96
C GLU A 21 -5.40 -1.07 26.19
N GLU A 22 -6.47 -1.46 25.51
CA GLU A 22 -6.50 -2.67 24.68
C GLU A 22 -5.57 -2.57 23.48
N LEU A 23 -5.44 -1.38 22.90
CA LEU A 23 -4.50 -1.17 21.80
C LEU A 23 -3.06 -1.34 22.27
N SER A 24 -2.70 -0.79 23.43
CA SER A 24 -1.38 -0.96 24.03
C SER A 24 -1.10 -2.42 24.38
N TRP A 25 -2.09 -3.13 24.92
CA TRP A 25 -2.01 -4.56 25.15
C TRP A 25 -1.77 -5.33 23.85
N ALA A 26 -2.60 -5.12 22.82
CA ALA A 26 -2.46 -5.80 21.53
C ALA A 26 -1.09 -5.55 20.88
N LEU A 27 -0.61 -4.31 20.89
CA LEU A 27 0.66 -3.92 20.30
C LEU A 27 1.88 -4.51 21.03
N SER A 28 1.79 -4.70 22.35
CA SER A 28 2.86 -5.37 23.12
C SER A 28 2.89 -6.89 22.91
N HIS A 29 1.79 -7.49 22.42
CA HIS A 29 1.65 -8.93 22.20
C HIS A 29 1.74 -9.37 20.73
N LEU A 30 2.03 -8.47 19.77
CA LEU A 30 2.06 -8.76 18.32
C LEU A 30 2.86 -10.02 17.92
N ARG A 31 3.91 -10.34 18.67
CA ARG A 31 4.81 -11.48 18.42
C ARG A 31 4.82 -12.50 19.57
N ASN A 32 3.88 -12.40 20.51
CA ASN A 32 3.77 -13.35 21.61
C ASN A 32 3.15 -14.67 21.08
N PRO A 33 3.85 -15.82 21.17
CA PRO A 33 3.37 -17.07 20.58
C PRO A 33 2.09 -17.62 21.21
N LYS A 34 1.77 -17.22 22.46
CA LYS A 34 0.60 -17.73 23.19
C LYS A 34 -0.57 -16.75 23.21
N GLU A 35 -0.27 -15.46 23.19
CA GLU A 35 -1.23 -14.39 23.49
C GLU A 35 -1.27 -13.33 22.38
N HIS A 36 -0.75 -13.61 21.18
CA HIS A 36 -0.89 -12.67 20.07
C HIS A 36 -2.38 -12.47 19.74
N PRO A 37 -2.82 -11.22 19.56
CA PRO A 37 -4.19 -10.96 19.11
C PRO A 37 -4.37 -11.51 17.70
N GLN A 38 -5.58 -11.94 17.35
CA GLN A 38 -5.93 -12.09 15.94
C GLN A 38 -5.96 -10.69 15.32
N ILE A 39 -5.26 -10.52 14.21
CA ILE A 39 -5.12 -9.23 13.53
C ILE A 39 -5.81 -9.32 12.16
N LEU A 40 -6.74 -8.41 11.90
CA LEU A 40 -7.41 -8.30 10.62
C LEU A 40 -6.93 -7.05 9.88
N LEU A 41 -6.39 -7.22 8.67
CA LEU A 41 -6.03 -6.13 7.78
C LEU A 41 -7.13 -5.99 6.71
N TYR A 42 -8.03 -5.03 6.92
CA TYR A 42 -9.01 -4.61 5.92
C TYR A 42 -8.31 -3.82 4.82
N ARG A 43 -8.32 -4.35 3.59
CA ARG A 43 -7.56 -3.79 2.47
C ARG A 43 -8.25 -3.92 1.12
N TYR A 44 -7.70 -3.22 0.14
CA TYR A 44 -7.81 -3.64 -1.26
C TYR A 44 -6.50 -4.31 -1.66
N SER A 45 -6.60 -5.44 -2.35
CA SER A 45 -5.41 -6.20 -2.73
C SER A 45 -4.45 -5.45 -3.65
N THR A 46 -4.99 -4.55 -4.48
CA THR A 46 -4.22 -3.74 -5.44
C THR A 46 -3.94 -2.31 -4.99
N CYS A 47 -4.21 -1.97 -3.73
CA CYS A 47 -3.95 -0.62 -3.19
C CYS A 47 -2.50 -0.49 -2.71
N PRO A 48 -1.72 0.47 -3.25
CA PRO A 48 -0.34 0.70 -2.82
C PRO A 48 -0.20 0.97 -1.32
N PHE A 49 -1.09 1.78 -0.75
CA PHE A 49 -1.08 2.09 0.68
C PHE A 49 -1.36 0.87 1.56
N CYS A 50 -2.23 -0.04 1.10
CA CYS A 50 -2.46 -1.31 1.79
C CYS A 50 -1.23 -2.22 1.68
N GLY A 51 -0.57 -2.23 0.51
CA GLY A 51 0.66 -2.97 0.28
C GLY A 51 1.78 -2.57 1.26
N THR A 52 1.92 -1.27 1.59
CA THR A 52 2.91 -0.81 2.57
C THR A 52 2.69 -1.37 3.98
N ALA A 53 1.45 -1.34 4.48
CA ALA A 53 1.12 -1.91 5.78
C ALA A 53 1.33 -3.43 5.81
N LYS A 54 0.89 -4.12 4.75
CA LYS A 54 1.07 -5.57 4.62
C LYS A 54 2.55 -5.96 4.58
N ALA A 55 3.37 -5.25 3.81
CA ALA A 55 4.80 -5.51 3.69
C ALA A 55 5.51 -5.48 5.05
N LEU A 56 5.17 -4.51 5.91
CA LEU A 56 5.74 -4.44 7.26
C LEU A 56 5.26 -5.60 8.15
N LEU A 57 3.97 -5.94 8.11
CA LEU A 57 3.43 -7.08 8.87
C LEU A 57 4.11 -8.40 8.47
N ASP A 58 4.21 -8.65 7.16
CA ASP A 58 4.84 -9.83 6.58
C ASP A 58 6.35 -9.91 6.92
N TYR A 59 7.07 -8.78 6.79
CA TYR A 59 8.50 -8.71 7.13
C TYR A 59 8.74 -8.95 8.62
N ALA A 60 7.92 -8.34 9.49
CA ALA A 60 8.01 -8.49 10.94
C ALA A 60 7.48 -9.85 11.45
N LYS A 61 6.99 -10.71 10.55
CA LYS A 61 6.40 -12.03 10.86
C LYS A 61 5.25 -11.91 11.87
N ILE A 62 4.43 -10.87 11.74
CA ILE A 62 3.24 -10.67 12.56
C ILE A 62 2.09 -11.45 11.91
N PRO A 63 1.52 -12.47 12.58
CA PRO A 63 0.38 -13.22 12.06
C PRO A 63 -0.82 -12.30 11.85
N HIS A 64 -1.39 -12.32 10.65
CA HIS A 64 -2.55 -11.50 10.32
C HIS A 64 -3.37 -12.14 9.20
N GLU A 65 -4.66 -11.81 9.17
CA GLU A 65 -5.59 -12.19 8.11
C GLU A 65 -5.93 -10.96 7.28
N CYS A 66 -5.97 -11.12 5.96
CA CYS A 66 -6.37 -10.04 5.05
C CYS A 66 -7.86 -10.14 4.73
N VAL A 67 -8.61 -9.10 5.04
CA VAL A 67 -10.03 -8.98 4.65
C VAL A 67 -10.13 -8.07 3.43
N GLU A 68 -10.52 -8.62 2.29
CA GLU A 68 -10.73 -7.84 1.07
C GLU A 68 -12.02 -7.02 1.18
N VAL A 69 -11.88 -5.70 1.16
CA VAL A 69 -13.02 -4.76 1.23
C VAL A 69 -13.61 -4.58 -0.16
N GLU A 70 -14.93 -4.69 -0.28
CA GLU A 70 -15.60 -4.47 -1.56
C GLU A 70 -15.67 -2.97 -1.88
N PRO A 71 -15.12 -2.48 -3.01
CA PRO A 71 -14.95 -1.04 -3.22
C PRO A 71 -16.24 -0.22 -3.33
N MET A 72 -17.38 -0.83 -3.70
CA MET A 72 -18.63 -0.12 -3.97
C MET A 72 -19.41 0.19 -2.68
N PHE A 73 -19.63 -0.81 -1.84
CA PHE A 73 -20.46 -0.74 -0.64
C PHE A 73 -19.64 -0.82 0.64
N LYS A 74 -18.41 -1.34 0.58
CA LYS A 74 -17.46 -1.44 1.70
C LYS A 74 -18.11 -2.03 2.95
N LYS A 75 -18.90 -3.10 2.76
CA LYS A 75 -19.73 -3.68 3.83
C LYS A 75 -18.88 -4.11 5.03
N GLU A 76 -17.67 -4.59 4.75
CA GLU A 76 -16.68 -5.09 5.70
C GLU A 76 -16.24 -4.02 6.70
N ILE A 77 -16.27 -2.74 6.30
CA ILE A 77 -15.90 -1.58 7.13
C ILE A 77 -17.06 -0.61 7.33
N SER A 78 -18.29 -1.04 7.02
CA SER A 78 -19.46 -0.17 7.01
C SER A 78 -19.88 0.31 8.40
N SER A 79 -19.58 -0.47 9.44
CA SER A 79 -19.81 -0.11 10.85
C SER A 79 -18.79 0.89 11.40
N PHE A 80 -17.60 1.02 10.80
CA PHE A 80 -16.55 1.90 11.31
C PHE A 80 -16.75 3.34 10.85
N ALA A 81 -16.50 4.33 11.72
CA ALA A 81 -16.63 5.74 11.35
C ALA A 81 -15.62 6.18 10.27
N TYR A 82 -14.44 5.56 10.23
CA TYR A 82 -13.43 5.77 9.18
C TYR A 82 -13.72 4.90 7.95
N LYS A 83 -13.81 5.52 6.75
CA LYS A 83 -14.32 4.86 5.52
C LYS A 83 -13.27 4.54 4.45
N LYS A 84 -11.98 4.62 4.80
CA LYS A 84 -10.86 4.32 3.90
C LYS A 84 -10.09 3.08 4.38
N VAL A 85 -9.31 2.49 3.48
CA VAL A 85 -8.39 1.37 3.76
C VAL A 85 -6.94 1.85 3.56
N PRO A 86 -5.94 1.21 4.19
CA PRO A 86 -6.06 0.07 5.10
C PRO A 86 -6.62 0.42 6.48
N GLN A 87 -7.19 -0.60 7.16
CA GLN A 87 -7.52 -0.57 8.59
C GLN A 87 -7.01 -1.84 9.24
N LEU A 88 -6.32 -1.72 10.36
CA LEU A 88 -5.74 -2.83 11.11
C LEU A 88 -6.53 -3.02 12.41
N GLN A 89 -7.32 -4.06 12.52
CA GLN A 89 -8.09 -4.38 13.72
C GLN A 89 -7.37 -5.42 14.58
N PHE A 90 -7.39 -5.20 15.89
CA PHE A 90 -6.87 -6.13 16.88
C PHE A 90 -8.03 -6.77 17.63
N ASN A 91 -8.16 -8.09 17.51
CA ASN A 91 -9.13 -8.84 18.31
C ASN A 91 -8.50 -9.17 19.66
N VAL A 92 -9.05 -8.55 20.70
CA VAL A 92 -8.55 -8.60 22.07
C VAL A 92 -9.58 -9.35 22.91
N HIS A 93 -9.14 -10.29 23.74
CA HIS A 93 -10.00 -11.06 24.65
C HIS A 93 -11.23 -11.71 23.99
N GLY A 94 -11.11 -12.18 22.74
CA GLY A 94 -12.15 -12.92 22.05
C GLY A 94 -13.23 -12.07 21.36
N TYR A 95 -13.03 -10.76 21.23
CA TYR A 95 -13.95 -9.89 20.50
C TYR A 95 -13.22 -8.90 19.58
N ASN A 96 -13.99 -8.26 18.69
CA ASN A 96 -13.50 -7.24 17.77
C ASN A 96 -13.09 -5.97 18.55
N GLY A 97 -11.79 -5.82 18.79
CA GLY A 97 -11.23 -4.75 19.59
C GLY A 97 -10.82 -3.51 18.77
N PRO A 98 -9.84 -2.73 19.27
CA PRO A 98 -9.46 -1.44 18.69
C PRO A 98 -8.84 -1.58 17.30
N LEU A 99 -8.90 -0.49 16.54
CA LEU A 99 -8.32 -0.38 15.21
C LEU A 99 -7.17 0.63 15.17
N VAL A 100 -6.27 0.47 14.20
CA VAL A 100 -5.39 1.54 13.73
C VAL A 100 -5.64 1.73 12.25
N VAL A 101 -5.99 2.95 11.85
CA VAL A 101 -6.32 3.31 10.46
C VAL A 101 -5.31 4.30 9.89
N ASP A 102 -5.33 4.43 8.56
CA ASP A 102 -4.34 5.13 7.75
C ASP A 102 -3.00 4.38 7.67
N SER A 103 -2.55 4.13 6.45
CA SER A 103 -1.34 3.33 6.22
C SER A 103 -0.07 3.89 6.87
N GLU A 104 0.07 5.22 6.97
CA GLU A 104 1.27 5.82 7.57
C GLU A 104 1.24 5.72 9.09
N ILE A 105 0.07 5.92 9.69
CA ILE A 105 -0.13 5.73 11.12
C ILE A 105 0.03 4.25 11.50
N ILE A 106 -0.50 3.32 10.70
CA ILE A 106 -0.31 1.88 10.88
C ILE A 106 1.18 1.53 10.84
N VAL A 107 1.88 1.92 9.78
CA VAL A 107 3.32 1.61 9.61
C VAL A 107 4.15 2.22 10.74
N SER A 108 3.91 3.48 11.11
CA SER A 108 4.65 4.15 12.19
C SER A 108 4.35 3.56 13.56
N THR A 109 3.11 3.14 13.83
CA THR A 109 2.71 2.47 15.07
C THR A 109 3.38 1.11 15.19
N LEU A 110 3.36 0.31 14.13
CA LEU A 110 4.01 -1.01 14.11
C LEU A 110 5.53 -0.88 14.21
N ALA A 111 6.14 0.09 13.51
CA ALA A 111 7.59 0.34 13.54
C ALA A 111 8.13 0.49 14.97
N LYS A 112 7.37 1.13 15.85
CA LYS A 112 7.70 1.28 17.28
C LYS A 112 7.79 -0.06 18.02
N HIS A 113 6.94 -1.02 17.64
CA HIS A 113 6.84 -2.32 18.31
C HIS A 113 7.72 -3.40 17.66
N VAL A 114 8.30 -3.12 16.48
CA VAL A 114 9.20 -4.04 15.77
C VAL A 114 10.66 -3.60 15.75
N GLY A 115 11.01 -2.57 16.51
CA GLY A 115 12.40 -2.10 16.64
C GLY A 115 12.89 -1.23 15.48
N MET A 116 11.97 -0.62 14.72
CA MET A 116 12.25 0.26 13.58
C MET A 116 11.94 1.73 13.87
N GLU A 117 11.61 2.09 15.13
CA GLU A 117 11.22 3.46 15.52
C GLU A 117 12.23 4.52 15.10
N LYS A 118 13.53 4.26 15.27
CA LYS A 118 14.59 5.22 14.94
C LYS A 118 14.57 5.62 13.46
N GLN A 119 14.15 4.70 12.59
CA GLN A 119 14.05 4.93 11.14
C GLN A 119 12.94 5.93 10.77
N LEU A 120 11.94 6.15 11.65
CA LEU A 120 10.89 7.14 11.42
C LEU A 120 11.41 8.58 11.41
N LYS A 121 12.60 8.82 12.00
CA LYS A 121 13.24 10.14 12.08
C LYS A 121 14.55 10.20 11.27
N ASP A 122 14.96 9.10 10.64
CA ASP A 122 16.15 9.08 9.81
C ASP A 122 15.87 9.84 8.49
N PRO A 123 16.62 10.92 8.18
CA PRO A 123 16.33 11.76 7.02
C PRO A 123 16.38 11.04 5.68
N GLU A 124 17.29 10.08 5.50
CA GLU A 124 17.38 9.34 4.23
C GLU A 124 16.22 8.34 4.12
N VAL A 125 15.85 7.67 5.22
CA VAL A 125 14.66 6.80 5.23
C VAL A 125 13.40 7.61 4.95
N VAL A 126 13.19 8.73 5.64
CA VAL A 126 12.00 9.59 5.48
C VAL A 126 11.86 10.06 4.03
N LYS A 127 12.94 10.55 3.42
CA LYS A 127 12.97 10.98 2.02
C LYS A 127 12.51 9.89 1.04
N TRP A 128 13.01 8.66 1.18
CA TRP A 128 12.63 7.57 0.28
C TRP A 128 11.23 7.03 0.56
N ARG A 129 10.75 7.09 1.81
CA ARG A 129 9.35 6.79 2.14
C ARG A 129 8.40 7.81 1.51
N GLU A 130 8.73 9.11 1.58
CA GLU A 130 7.96 10.17 0.93
C GLU A 130 7.91 9.98 -0.60
N TRP A 131 9.05 9.65 -1.20
CA TRP A 131 9.13 9.30 -2.62
C TRP A 131 8.24 8.10 -2.99
N ALA A 132 8.35 7.01 -2.22
CA ALA A 132 7.61 5.78 -2.48
C ALA A 132 6.09 6.00 -2.36
N ARG A 133 5.66 6.70 -1.31
CA ARG A 133 4.24 6.90 -0.98
C ARG A 133 3.59 8.06 -1.76
N GLY A 134 4.40 8.94 -2.35
CA GLY A 134 3.94 10.11 -3.09
C GLY A 134 4.19 9.98 -4.60
N PRO A 135 5.32 10.50 -5.12
CA PRO A 135 5.66 10.48 -6.54
C PRO A 135 5.50 9.12 -7.22
N MET A 136 6.05 8.05 -6.64
CA MET A 136 5.99 6.72 -7.25
C MET A 136 4.55 6.21 -7.39
N VAL A 137 3.76 6.27 -6.32
CA VAL A 137 2.32 5.90 -6.35
C VAL A 137 1.55 6.69 -7.41
N ARG A 138 1.84 8.00 -7.56
CA ARG A 138 1.14 8.85 -8.53
C ARG A 138 1.53 8.54 -9.96
N LEU A 139 2.81 8.29 -10.23
CA LEU A 139 3.29 7.87 -11.54
C LEU A 139 2.71 6.51 -11.94
N LEU A 140 2.70 5.55 -11.01
CA LEU A 140 2.00 4.27 -11.20
C LEU A 140 0.52 4.51 -11.52
N THR A 141 -0.20 5.29 -10.71
CA THR A 141 -1.61 5.59 -10.93
C THR A 141 -1.85 6.21 -12.31
N LEU A 142 -0.98 7.12 -12.75
CA LEU A 142 -1.08 7.79 -14.04
C LEU A 142 -0.81 6.84 -15.21
N GLU A 143 0.18 5.95 -15.10
CA GLU A 143 0.47 4.92 -16.11
C GLU A 143 -0.71 3.98 -16.25
N PHE A 144 -1.17 3.40 -15.13
CA PHE A 144 -2.26 2.43 -15.07
C PHE A 144 -3.52 2.93 -15.79
N ASN A 145 -3.77 4.23 -15.65
CA ASN A 145 -4.97 4.91 -16.14
C ASN A 145 -4.64 5.90 -17.25
N SER A 146 -3.62 5.61 -18.09
CA SER A 146 -3.22 6.53 -19.16
C SER A 146 -4.19 6.55 -20.35
N SER A 147 -5.04 5.53 -20.47
CA SER A 147 -6.19 5.50 -21.40
C SER A 147 -7.37 4.75 -20.77
N LEU A 148 -8.57 4.92 -21.33
CA LEU A 148 -9.75 4.18 -20.87
C LEU A 148 -9.57 2.66 -20.98
N TYR A 149 -8.96 2.18 -22.07
CA TYR A 149 -8.65 0.77 -22.25
C TYR A 149 -7.71 0.24 -21.14
N ARG A 150 -6.64 0.99 -20.84
CA ARG A 150 -5.69 0.62 -19.78
C ARG A 150 -6.32 0.66 -18.39
N ALA A 151 -7.11 1.70 -18.10
CA ALA A 151 -7.87 1.78 -16.86
C ALA A 151 -8.80 0.56 -16.71
N TRP A 152 -9.51 0.17 -17.78
CA TRP A 152 -10.35 -1.03 -17.78
C TRP A 152 -9.56 -2.31 -17.51
N CYS A 153 -8.42 -2.51 -18.20
CA CYS A 153 -7.54 -3.65 -17.95
C CYS A 153 -7.06 -3.71 -16.50
N GLY A 154 -6.83 -2.55 -15.87
CA GLY A 154 -6.47 -2.44 -14.45
C GLY A 154 -7.51 -3.00 -13.48
N TYR A 155 -8.78 -3.13 -13.89
CA TYR A 155 -9.84 -3.77 -13.09
C TYR A 155 -9.92 -5.30 -13.28
N SER A 156 -9.06 -5.91 -14.10
CA SER A 156 -9.07 -7.37 -14.33
C SER A 156 -8.88 -8.18 -13.06
N TYR A 157 -8.11 -7.69 -12.07
CA TYR A 157 -7.88 -8.37 -10.78
C TYR A 157 -9.19 -8.70 -10.05
N ILE A 158 -10.22 -7.85 -10.19
CA ILE A 158 -11.52 -8.01 -9.53
C ILE A 158 -12.21 -9.31 -9.96
N ASN A 159 -11.90 -9.83 -11.15
CA ASN A 159 -12.46 -11.11 -11.60
C ASN A 159 -12.17 -12.24 -10.63
N ASN A 160 -10.98 -12.24 -10.02
CA ASN A 160 -10.47 -13.31 -9.17
C ASN A 160 -10.83 -13.11 -7.69
N ILE A 161 -11.65 -12.11 -7.35
CA ILE A 161 -12.11 -11.86 -5.99
C ILE A 161 -13.51 -12.43 -5.84
N ASP A 162 -13.66 -13.56 -5.16
CA ASP A 162 -14.94 -14.27 -5.03
C ASP A 162 -15.95 -13.56 -4.13
N THR A 163 -15.49 -12.71 -3.20
CA THR A 163 -16.35 -11.97 -2.28
C THR A 163 -17.15 -10.85 -2.95
N ILE A 164 -16.80 -10.46 -4.18
CA ILE A 164 -17.45 -9.38 -4.92
C ILE A 164 -18.54 -9.96 -5.85
N PRO A 165 -19.81 -9.57 -5.73
CA PRO A 165 -20.86 -10.03 -6.65
C PRO A 165 -20.59 -9.64 -8.11
N TYR A 166 -20.94 -10.51 -9.07
CA TYR A 166 -20.68 -10.28 -10.50
C TYR A 166 -21.20 -8.93 -11.03
N ALA A 167 -22.41 -8.53 -10.62
CA ALA A 167 -22.98 -7.23 -11.00
C ALA A 167 -22.10 -6.05 -10.53
N ASN A 168 -21.55 -6.14 -9.31
CA ASN A 168 -20.62 -5.14 -8.78
C ASN A 168 -19.29 -5.16 -9.55
N LYS A 169 -18.76 -6.34 -9.89
CA LYS A 169 -17.56 -6.47 -10.72
C LYS A 169 -17.74 -5.75 -12.06
N LEU A 170 -18.87 -5.96 -12.72
CA LEU A 170 -19.20 -5.32 -14.00
C LEU A 170 -19.33 -3.80 -13.87
N PHE A 171 -20.06 -3.33 -12.86
CA PHE A 171 -20.21 -1.90 -12.60
C PHE A 171 -18.87 -1.23 -12.30
N LEU A 172 -18.02 -1.84 -11.48
CA LEU A 172 -16.69 -1.32 -11.16
C LEU A 172 -15.83 -1.19 -12.42
N LYS A 173 -15.94 -2.11 -13.37
CA LYS A 173 -15.25 -1.99 -14.67
C LYS A 173 -15.83 -0.86 -15.52
N ILE A 174 -17.15 -0.85 -15.73
CA ILE A 174 -17.80 0.10 -16.65
C ILE A 174 -17.75 1.54 -16.13
N VAL A 175 -17.94 1.74 -14.83
CA VAL A 175 -18.00 3.06 -14.20
C VAL A 175 -16.69 3.44 -13.54
N GLY A 176 -16.05 2.49 -12.85
CA GLY A 176 -14.81 2.75 -12.13
C GLY A 176 -13.64 3.07 -13.07
N ALA A 177 -13.50 2.37 -14.20
CA ALA A 177 -12.39 2.65 -15.13
C ALA A 177 -12.46 4.07 -15.73
N PRO A 178 -13.61 4.58 -16.24
CA PRO A 178 -13.73 5.98 -16.63
C PRO A 178 -13.45 6.96 -15.49
N VAL A 179 -13.96 6.69 -14.28
CA VAL A 179 -13.69 7.54 -13.11
C VAL A 179 -12.19 7.60 -12.81
N MET A 180 -11.51 6.46 -12.80
CA MET A 180 -10.06 6.41 -12.53
C MET A 180 -9.24 7.07 -13.64
N TYR A 181 -9.64 6.95 -14.90
CA TYR A 181 -9.05 7.72 -16.00
C TYR A 181 -9.19 9.23 -15.78
N LEU A 182 -10.38 9.71 -15.40
CA LEU A 182 -10.59 11.13 -15.11
C LEU A 182 -9.77 11.59 -13.89
N VAL A 183 -9.76 10.83 -12.80
CA VAL A 183 -8.91 11.11 -11.62
C VAL A 183 -7.44 11.19 -12.02
N SER A 184 -6.98 10.26 -12.86
CA SER A 184 -5.62 10.23 -13.39
C SER A 184 -5.27 11.51 -14.17
N GLN A 185 -6.11 11.91 -15.14
CA GLN A 185 -5.83 13.06 -16.00
C GLN A 185 -6.06 14.43 -15.32
N TYR A 186 -7.05 14.55 -14.44
CA TYR A 186 -7.46 15.84 -13.87
C TYR A 186 -7.02 16.06 -12.42
N ILE A 187 -6.58 15.02 -11.71
CA ILE A 187 -6.10 15.15 -10.32
C ILE A 187 -4.64 14.69 -10.22
N THR A 188 -4.33 13.49 -10.69
CA THR A 188 -2.99 12.91 -10.49
C THR A 188 -1.95 13.62 -11.35
N ARG A 189 -2.17 13.76 -12.66
CA ARG A 189 -1.26 14.46 -13.58
C ARG A 189 -1.00 15.92 -13.16
N PRO A 190 -2.01 16.77 -12.90
CA PRO A 190 -1.75 18.16 -12.48
C PRO A 190 -0.95 18.26 -11.18
N ARG A 191 -1.17 17.34 -10.23
CA ARG A 191 -0.37 17.33 -9.00
C ARG A 191 1.08 16.93 -9.26
N LEU A 192 1.34 15.97 -10.15
CA LEU A 192 2.71 15.61 -10.56
C LEU A 192 3.42 16.78 -11.25
N LEU A 193 2.74 17.45 -12.18
CA LEU A 193 3.24 18.67 -12.86
C LEU A 193 3.58 19.76 -11.84
N LYS A 194 2.63 20.08 -10.93
CA LYS A 194 2.84 21.10 -9.88
C LYS A 194 4.01 20.77 -8.97
N SER A 195 4.23 19.49 -8.66
CA SER A 195 5.33 19.06 -7.78
C SER A 195 6.68 18.93 -8.51
N GLY A 196 6.73 19.06 -9.83
CA GLY A 196 7.96 18.88 -10.61
C GLY A 196 8.37 17.41 -10.82
N HIS A 197 7.53 16.44 -10.43
CA HIS A 197 7.78 15.01 -10.64
C HIS A 197 7.32 14.50 -12.02
N LEU A 198 6.74 15.38 -12.84
CA LEU A 198 6.44 15.16 -14.25
C LEU A 198 6.52 16.52 -14.96
N HIS A 199 7.00 16.54 -16.19
CA HIS A 199 7.00 17.72 -17.05
C HIS A 199 5.96 17.62 -18.18
N GLU A 200 5.55 18.75 -18.74
CA GLU A 200 4.59 18.76 -19.85
C GLU A 200 5.15 18.01 -21.06
N GLY A 201 4.32 17.16 -21.67
CA GLY A 201 4.73 16.31 -22.80
C GLY A 201 5.67 15.15 -22.45
N GLU A 202 6.09 15.01 -21.19
CA GLU A 202 6.97 13.91 -20.76
C GLU A 202 6.24 12.56 -20.81
N ASP A 203 6.92 11.54 -21.33
CA ASP A 203 6.41 10.17 -21.31
C ASP A 203 6.34 9.63 -19.88
N VAL A 204 5.14 9.33 -19.41
CA VAL A 204 4.88 8.88 -18.04
C VAL A 204 5.57 7.56 -17.75
N LYS A 205 5.62 6.65 -18.73
CA LYS A 205 6.27 5.35 -18.57
C LYS A 205 7.78 5.52 -18.40
N GLY A 206 8.41 6.25 -19.31
CA GLY A 206 9.83 6.61 -19.23
C GLY A 206 10.16 7.32 -17.92
N ARG A 207 9.33 8.28 -17.48
CA ARG A 207 9.52 8.96 -16.19
C ARG A 207 9.45 8.01 -15.01
N LEU A 208 8.44 7.13 -14.96
CA LEU A 208 8.31 6.11 -13.91
C LEU A 208 9.55 5.21 -13.87
N HIS A 209 10.02 4.71 -15.02
CA HIS A 209 11.23 3.88 -15.09
C HIS A 209 12.47 4.67 -14.64
N GLY A 210 12.57 5.95 -14.99
CA GLY A 210 13.64 6.84 -14.56
C GLY A 210 13.67 7.05 -13.03
N GLU A 211 12.50 7.18 -12.39
CA GLU A 211 12.39 7.26 -10.93
C GLU A 211 12.83 5.95 -10.25
N ILE A 212 12.46 4.80 -10.82
CA ILE A 212 12.93 3.49 -10.34
C ILE A 212 14.44 3.35 -10.49
N ASN A 213 15.02 3.75 -11.62
CA ASN A 213 16.47 3.77 -11.81
C ASN A 213 17.15 4.72 -10.82
N THR A 214 16.54 5.87 -10.53
CA THR A 214 17.05 6.81 -9.53
C THR A 214 17.09 6.21 -8.12
N PHE A 215 16.07 5.41 -7.75
CA PHE A 215 16.09 4.63 -6.51
C PHE A 215 17.25 3.63 -6.48
N ILE A 216 17.48 2.88 -7.56
CA ILE A 216 18.57 1.91 -7.61
C ILE A 216 19.95 2.59 -7.54
N GLU A 217 20.14 3.66 -8.31
CA GLU A 217 21.42 4.38 -8.34
C GLU A 217 21.72 5.08 -7.01
N LYS A 218 20.75 5.81 -6.46
CA LYS A 218 20.98 6.67 -5.29
C LYS A 218 20.71 5.94 -3.97
N ALA A 219 19.58 5.23 -3.86
CA ALA A 219 19.19 4.57 -2.62
C ALA A 219 19.98 3.27 -2.40
N LEU A 220 20.19 2.49 -3.47
CA LEU A 220 20.91 1.20 -3.43
C LEU A 220 22.39 1.31 -3.85
N LEU A 221 22.89 2.52 -4.12
CA LEU A 221 24.27 2.80 -4.54
C LEU A 221 24.68 1.99 -5.78
N GLY A 222 23.84 1.99 -6.81
CA GLY A 222 24.05 1.22 -8.05
C GLY A 222 24.03 -0.29 -7.79
N GLY A 223 23.21 -0.74 -6.85
CA GLY A 223 23.11 -2.15 -6.45
C GLY A 223 24.20 -2.66 -5.51
N LYS A 224 25.10 -1.79 -5.01
CA LYS A 224 26.09 -2.17 -3.99
C LYS A 224 25.46 -2.51 -2.65
N LYS A 225 24.34 -1.88 -2.32
CA LYS A 225 23.53 -2.27 -1.15
C LYS A 225 22.48 -3.29 -1.57
N LYS A 226 22.33 -4.35 -0.78
CA LYS A 226 21.24 -5.35 -0.95
C LYS A 226 19.87 -4.71 -0.76
N PHE A 227 19.77 -3.81 0.22
CA PHE A 227 18.57 -3.03 0.57
C PHE A 227 18.95 -1.58 0.85
N HIS A 228 18.01 -0.65 0.83
CA HIS A 228 18.25 0.73 1.27
C HIS A 228 18.82 0.75 2.71
N GLY A 229 18.26 -0.08 3.59
CA GLY A 229 18.73 -0.32 4.97
C GLY A 229 20.07 -1.06 5.09
N GLY A 230 20.73 -1.39 3.97
CA GLY A 230 22.02 -2.07 3.92
C GLY A 230 21.88 -3.59 3.91
N SER A 231 22.12 -4.23 5.06
CA SER A 231 22.08 -5.70 5.16
C SER A 231 20.67 -6.26 5.38
N LYS A 232 19.75 -5.45 5.91
CA LYS A 232 18.34 -5.78 6.13
C LYS A 232 17.44 -4.68 5.57
N PRO A 233 16.20 -4.99 5.16
CA PRO A 233 15.23 -3.97 4.75
C PRO A 233 14.94 -2.98 5.88
N ASP A 234 14.84 -1.70 5.53
CA ASP A 234 14.30 -0.65 6.40
C ASP A 234 12.88 -0.22 5.96
N LEU A 235 12.32 0.79 6.61
CA LEU A 235 10.98 1.27 6.27
C LEU A 235 10.87 1.82 4.84
N ALA A 236 11.94 2.35 4.24
CA ALA A 236 11.93 2.81 2.85
C ALA A 236 11.88 1.64 1.88
N ASP A 237 12.63 0.56 2.16
CA ASP A 237 12.53 -0.69 1.41
C ASP A 237 11.10 -1.25 1.49
N LEU A 238 10.50 -1.29 2.67
CA LEU A 238 9.16 -1.86 2.89
C LEU A 238 8.05 -1.03 2.24
N ASP A 239 8.11 0.30 2.30
CA ASP A 239 7.15 1.17 1.60
C ASP A 239 7.29 1.00 0.08
N THR A 240 8.52 1.01 -0.45
CA THR A 240 8.78 0.85 -1.88
C THR A 240 8.30 -0.51 -2.38
N TYR A 241 8.65 -1.57 -1.65
CA TYR A 241 8.26 -2.93 -1.98
C TYR A 241 6.76 -3.09 -1.88
N GLY A 242 6.12 -2.62 -0.81
CA GLY A 242 4.68 -2.70 -0.64
C GLY A 242 3.89 -2.03 -1.76
N VAL A 243 4.35 -0.87 -2.25
CA VAL A 243 3.76 -0.19 -3.41
C VAL A 243 3.91 -1.02 -4.69
N LEU A 244 5.10 -1.57 -4.97
CA LEU A 244 5.31 -2.39 -6.17
C LEU A 244 4.56 -3.72 -6.10
N GLN A 245 4.44 -4.32 -4.91
CA GLN A 245 3.68 -5.56 -4.73
C GLN A 245 2.19 -5.38 -4.99
N SER A 246 1.61 -4.22 -4.68
CA SER A 246 0.19 -3.97 -4.94
C SER A 246 -0.15 -3.95 -6.44
N VAL A 247 0.86 -3.92 -7.31
CA VAL A 247 0.71 -3.90 -8.76
C VAL A 247 1.33 -5.12 -9.45
N ARG A 248 1.84 -6.09 -8.67
CA ARG A 248 2.42 -7.34 -9.19
C ARG A 248 1.39 -8.11 -10.04
N GLY A 249 1.85 -8.72 -11.13
CA GLY A 249 1.00 -9.40 -12.11
C GLY A 249 0.25 -8.47 -13.06
N HIS A 250 0.37 -7.15 -12.88
CA HIS A 250 -0.10 -6.17 -13.87
C HIS A 250 1.01 -5.83 -14.86
N ARG A 251 0.64 -5.47 -16.09
CA ARG A 251 1.55 -5.04 -17.16
C ARG A 251 2.61 -4.04 -16.69
N VAL A 252 2.22 -3.07 -15.86
CA VAL A 252 3.13 -2.02 -15.35
C VAL A 252 4.27 -2.59 -14.52
N TYR A 253 3.96 -3.57 -13.67
CA TYR A 253 4.98 -4.25 -12.88
C TYR A 253 5.95 -5.01 -13.78
N GLU A 254 5.42 -5.78 -14.73
CA GLU A 254 6.24 -6.53 -15.70
C GLU A 254 7.14 -5.59 -16.51
N GLU A 255 6.61 -4.47 -16.99
CA GLU A 255 7.37 -3.48 -17.73
C GLU A 255 8.49 -2.83 -16.88
N ILE A 256 8.22 -2.52 -15.60
CA ILE A 256 9.25 -2.02 -14.67
C ILE A 256 10.36 -3.07 -14.49
N VAL A 257 9.99 -4.32 -14.22
CA VAL A 257 10.95 -5.41 -13.99
C VAL A 257 11.81 -5.69 -15.23
N GLN A 258 11.23 -5.61 -16.42
CA GLN A 258 11.94 -5.83 -17.69
C GLN A 258 12.81 -4.64 -18.12
N SER A 259 12.40 -3.41 -17.79
CA SER A 259 13.04 -2.18 -18.31
C SER A 259 13.99 -1.52 -17.33
N THR A 260 14.16 -2.07 -16.12
CA THR A 260 15.03 -1.51 -15.07
C THR A 260 15.81 -2.62 -14.37
N PRO A 261 16.96 -2.33 -13.73
CA PRO A 261 17.73 -3.33 -13.00
C PRO A 261 17.17 -3.64 -11.60
N ILE A 262 15.88 -3.39 -11.33
CA ILE A 262 15.28 -3.53 -10.00
C ILE A 262 15.14 -4.98 -9.51
N LYS A 263 15.14 -5.95 -10.44
CA LYS A 263 14.81 -7.34 -10.15
C LYS A 263 15.62 -7.97 -9.00
N PRO A 264 16.95 -7.82 -8.89
CA PRO A 264 17.71 -8.42 -7.79
C PRO A 264 17.32 -7.91 -6.40
N TRP A 265 16.90 -6.65 -6.30
CA TRP A 265 16.38 -6.07 -5.06
C TRP A 265 14.98 -6.64 -4.75
N LEU A 266 14.10 -6.78 -5.75
CA LEU A 266 12.78 -7.43 -5.58
C LEU A 266 12.92 -8.88 -5.11
N ASP A 267 13.78 -9.66 -5.76
CA ASP A 267 14.05 -11.06 -5.39
C ASP A 267 14.61 -11.17 -3.95
N SER A 268 15.40 -10.18 -3.53
CA SER A 268 15.91 -10.10 -2.15
C SER A 268 14.81 -9.76 -1.15
N MET A 269 13.91 -8.84 -1.50
CA MET A 269 12.76 -8.47 -0.66
C MET A 269 11.76 -9.61 -0.53
N ASP A 270 11.46 -10.33 -1.62
CA ASP A 270 10.56 -11.50 -1.60
C ASP A 270 11.02 -12.54 -0.55
N LYS A 271 12.34 -12.76 -0.44
CA LYS A 271 12.94 -13.66 0.56
C LYS A 271 12.74 -13.19 2.00
N GLU A 272 12.97 -11.90 2.27
CA GLU A 272 12.84 -11.36 3.64
C GLU A 272 11.37 -11.31 4.09
N VAL A 273 10.48 -10.89 3.19
CA VAL A 273 9.05 -10.78 3.44
C VAL A 273 8.39 -12.16 3.55
N GLY A 274 9.03 -13.22 3.04
CA GLY A 274 8.56 -14.59 3.14
C GLY A 274 7.57 -14.98 2.05
N HIS A 275 7.64 -14.32 0.90
CA HIS A 275 6.85 -14.71 -0.27
C HIS A 275 7.49 -15.96 -0.90
N VAL A 276 6.88 -17.12 -0.67
CA VAL A 276 7.08 -18.29 -1.54
C VAL A 276 6.25 -17.99 -2.79
N GLY A 277 6.87 -17.96 -3.97
CA GLY A 277 6.19 -17.59 -5.21
C GLY A 277 4.89 -18.38 -5.40
N HIS A 278 3.84 -17.73 -5.88
CA HIS A 278 2.68 -18.45 -6.41
C HIS A 278 3.18 -19.32 -7.56
N HIS A 279 3.32 -20.62 -7.30
CA HIS A 279 3.39 -21.63 -8.34
C HIS A 279 2.00 -21.74 -8.98
N GLY A 280 1.95 -21.61 -10.30
CA GLY A 280 0.89 -22.16 -11.17
C GLY A 280 -0.36 -21.32 -11.29
#